data_AF-A0A928VPA3-F1
#
_entry.id   AF-A0A928VPA3-F1
#
_cell.length_a   1.000
_cell.length_b   1.000
_cell.length_c   1.000
_cell.angle_alpha   90.00
_cell.angle_beta   90.00
_cell.angle_gamma   90.00
#
_symmetry.space_group_name_H-M   'P 1'
#
loop_
_entity.id
_entity.type
_entity.pdbx_description
1 polymer ?
#
loop_
_entity_poly.entity_id
_entity_poly.type
_entity_poly.pdbx_seq_one_letter_code
_entity_poly.pdbx_strand_id
1 'polypeptide(L)'
;MPNIKSAQKRVQIAERNRLRNKNYSSAVKTLMKTYYAAVDAHTAEPSDESKQAVQTAMSAAYSKIDKAVKRGVLHRSTGARRKAKLAKAWKIVDPVK
;
A
#
# COMPACT_ATOMS: atom_id res chain seq x y z
N MET A 1 -22.32 22.12 15.03
CA MET A 1 -22.24 22.63 13.64
C MET A 1 -21.26 23.80 13.61
N PRO A 2 -20.56 24.06 12.50
CA PRO A 2 -19.68 25.22 12.43
C PRO A 2 -20.51 26.49 12.24
N ASN A 3 -20.39 27.42 13.18
CA ASN A 3 -21.19 28.66 13.17
C ASN A 3 -20.58 29.76 12.28
N ILE A 4 -19.32 29.61 11.89
CA ILE A 4 -18.58 30.57 11.05
C ILE A 4 -18.44 29.99 9.64
N LYS A 5 -18.66 30.82 8.60
CA LYS A 5 -18.56 30.43 7.19
C LYS A 5 -17.22 29.75 6.84
N SER A 6 -16.11 30.27 7.38
CA SER A 6 -14.77 29.69 7.21
C SER A 6 -14.69 28.27 7.79
N ALA A 7 -15.28 28.03 8.96
CA ALA A 7 -15.30 26.73 9.62
C ALA A 7 -16.16 25.71 8.84
N GLN A 8 -17.31 26.12 8.30
CA GLN A 8 -18.14 25.27 7.43
C GLN A 8 -17.36 24.82 6.20
N LYS A 9 -16.66 25.75 5.54
CA LYS A 9 -15.79 25.45 4.39
C LYS A 9 -14.67 24.47 4.76
N ARG A 10 -14.03 24.64 5.93
CA ARG A 10 -12.97 23.74 6.40
C ARG A 10 -13.48 22.31 6.62
N VAL A 11 -14.68 22.14 7.18
CA VAL A 11 -15.30 20.83 7.36
C VAL A 11 -15.55 20.14 6.01
N GLN A 12 -16.13 20.86 5.03
CA GLN A 12 -16.36 20.30 3.70
C GLN A 12 -15.06 19.89 2.98
N ILE A 13 -14.00 20.70 3.10
CA ILE A 13 -12.69 20.38 2.53
C ILE A 13 -12.09 19.15 3.23
N ALA A 14 -12.18 19.08 4.56
CA ALA A 14 -11.67 17.96 5.35
C ALA A 14 -12.36 16.64 4.97
N GLU A 15 -13.69 16.63 4.86
CA GLU A 15 -14.47 15.47 4.43
C GLU A 15 -14.03 14.97 3.05
N ARG A 16 -13.93 15.88 2.07
CA ARG A 16 -13.48 15.57 0.71
C ARG A 16 -12.07 14.95 0.70
N ASN A 17 -11.15 15.54 1.44
CA ASN A 17 -9.77 15.06 1.52
C ASN A 17 -9.68 13.72 2.28
N ARG A 18 -10.49 13.54 3.34
CA ARG A 18 -10.58 12.28 4.09
C ARG A 18 -11.00 11.13 3.18
N LEU A 19 -12.04 11.31 2.36
CA LEU A 19 -12.51 10.28 1.43
C LEU A 19 -11.43 9.89 0.41
N ARG A 20 -10.75 10.89 -0.18
CA ARG A 20 -9.62 10.64 -1.09
C ARG A 20 -8.50 9.86 -0.40
N ASN A 21 -8.08 10.31 0.79
CA ASN A 21 -6.99 9.68 1.55
C ASN A 21 -7.36 8.27 2.00
N LYS A 22 -8.62 8.05 2.39
CA LYS A 22 -9.15 6.72 2.75
C LYS A 22 -8.99 5.74 1.59
N ASN A 23 -9.36 6.12 0.36
CA ASN A 23 -9.29 5.26 -0.81
C ASN A 23 -7.85 4.83 -1.14
N TYR A 24 -6.88 5.74 -1.07
CA TYR A 24 -5.47 5.40 -1.28
C TYR A 24 -4.93 4.52 -0.15
N SER A 25 -5.25 4.85 1.10
CA SER A 25 -4.76 4.12 2.27
C SER A 25 -5.31 2.71 2.33
N SER A 26 -6.60 2.52 2.03
CA SER A 26 -7.25 1.21 1.97
C SER A 26 -6.69 0.38 0.82
N ALA A 27 -6.55 0.95 -0.37
CA ALA A 27 -6.00 0.23 -1.53
C ALA A 27 -4.58 -0.28 -1.27
N VAL A 28 -3.71 0.53 -0.65
CA VAL A 28 -2.37 0.07 -0.26
C VAL A 28 -2.45 -1.06 0.76
N LYS A 29 -3.34 -0.98 1.76
CA LYS A 29 -3.52 -2.03 2.76
C LYS A 29 -4.01 -3.34 2.13
N THR A 30 -4.95 -3.27 1.18
CA THR A 30 -5.46 -4.43 0.44
C THR A 30 -4.36 -5.09 -0.39
N LEU A 31 -3.62 -4.32 -1.19
CA LEU A 31 -2.53 -4.85 -2.02
C LEU A 31 -1.39 -5.46 -1.20
N MET A 32 -1.11 -4.90 -0.02
CA MET A 32 -0.17 -5.52 0.91
C MET A 32 -0.69 -6.86 1.43
N LYS A 33 -1.98 -6.94 1.78
CA LYS A 33 -2.57 -8.20 2.26
C LYS A 33 -2.54 -9.28 1.17
N THR A 34 -2.87 -8.92 -0.08
CA THR A 34 -2.80 -9.86 -1.21
C THR A 34 -1.37 -10.33 -1.47
N TYR A 35 -0.38 -9.44 -1.33
CA TYR A 35 1.03 -9.82 -1.44
C TYR A 35 1.44 -10.83 -0.37
N TYR A 36 1.11 -10.60 0.91
CA TYR A 36 1.45 -11.55 1.97
C TYR A 36 0.77 -12.90 1.75
N ALA A 37 -0.51 -12.92 1.35
CA ALA A 37 -1.20 -14.16 1.01
C ALA A 37 -0.52 -14.93 -0.14
N ALA A 38 -0.01 -14.23 -1.17
CA ALA A 38 0.73 -14.86 -2.26
C ALA A 38 2.09 -15.42 -1.79
N VAL A 39 2.78 -14.72 -0.88
CA VAL A 39 4.04 -15.18 -0.28
C VAL A 39 3.81 -16.41 0.60
N ASP A 40 2.75 -16.43 1.40
CA ASP A 40 2.39 -17.57 2.23
C ASP A 40 2.04 -18.80 1.35
N ALA A 41 1.29 -18.60 0.26
CA ALA A 41 0.98 -19.65 -0.70
C ALA A 41 2.24 -20.22 -1.39
N HIS A 42 3.17 -19.35 -1.82
CA HIS A 42 4.45 -19.78 -2.40
C HIS A 42 5.31 -20.56 -1.39
N THR A 43 5.23 -20.23 -0.11
CA THR A 43 5.98 -20.93 0.95
C THR A 43 5.45 -22.36 1.16
N ALA A 44 4.15 -22.57 0.98
CA ALA A 44 3.53 -23.89 1.09
C ALA A 44 3.85 -24.79 -0.12
N GLU A 45 3.77 -24.23 -1.34
CA GLU A 45 4.06 -24.94 -2.58
C GLU A 45 4.93 -24.06 -3.50
N PRO A 46 6.26 -24.30 -3.50
CA PRO A 46 7.17 -23.55 -4.34
C PRO A 46 7.00 -23.96 -5.82
N SER A 47 6.38 -23.09 -6.61
CA SER A 47 6.22 -23.25 -8.05
C SER A 47 6.58 -21.96 -8.79
N ASP A 48 6.99 -22.06 -10.05
CA ASP A 48 7.35 -20.88 -10.84
C ASP A 48 6.15 -19.97 -11.14
N GLU A 49 4.94 -20.53 -11.20
CA GLU A 49 3.70 -19.76 -11.30
C GLU A 49 3.43 -18.94 -10.04
N SER A 50 3.65 -19.53 -8.85
CA SER A 50 3.52 -18.84 -7.57
C SER A 50 4.53 -17.69 -7.45
N LYS A 51 5.75 -17.85 -7.96
CA LYS A 51 6.75 -16.76 -8.02
C LYS A 51 6.27 -15.59 -8.87
N GLN A 52 5.72 -15.87 -10.06
CA GLN A 52 5.18 -14.83 -10.95
C GLN A 52 4.01 -14.09 -10.30
N ALA A 53 3.14 -14.80 -9.59
CA ALA A 53 2.03 -14.20 -8.84
C ALA A 53 2.54 -13.23 -7.76
N VAL A 54 3.57 -13.63 -7.01
CA VAL A 54 4.19 -12.76 -5.99
C VAL A 54 4.85 -11.53 -6.61
N GLN A 55 5.59 -11.68 -7.71
CA GLN A 55 6.21 -10.53 -8.40
C GLN A 55 5.16 -9.54 -8.93
N THR A 56 4.07 -10.05 -9.50
CA THR A 56 2.95 -9.23 -9.98
C THR A 56 2.30 -8.46 -8.83
N ALA A 57 2.02 -9.14 -7.71
CA ALA A 57 1.48 -8.51 -6.52
C ALA A 57 2.43 -7.46 -5.92
N MET A 58 3.74 -7.72 -5.93
CA MET A 58 4.77 -6.78 -5.47
C MET A 58 4.78 -5.51 -6.33
N SER A 59 4.79 -5.67 -7.65
CA SER A 59 4.77 -4.56 -8.61
C SER A 59 3.52 -3.67 -8.42
N ALA A 60 2.35 -4.30 -8.30
CA ALA A 60 1.09 -3.59 -8.03
C ALA A 60 1.13 -2.81 -6.71
N ALA A 61 1.63 -3.42 -5.63
CA ALA A 61 1.79 -2.78 -4.34
C ALA A 61 2.74 -1.57 -4.41
N TYR A 62 3.90 -1.72 -5.07
CA TYR A 62 4.89 -0.65 -5.21
C TYR A 62 4.32 0.53 -5.99
N SER A 63 3.69 0.25 -7.13
CA SER A 63 3.03 1.27 -7.96
C SER A 63 2.02 2.08 -7.15
N LYS A 64 1.21 1.42 -6.31
CA LYS A 64 0.19 2.11 -5.51
C LYS A 64 0.79 2.90 -4.35
N ILE A 65 1.84 2.40 -3.70
CA ILE A 65 2.56 3.12 -2.64
C ILE A 65 3.16 4.41 -3.20
N ASP A 66 3.84 4.34 -4.34
CA ASP A 66 4.51 5.50 -4.92
C ASP A 66 3.50 6.54 -5.44
N LYS A 67 2.37 6.09 -6.01
CA LYS A 67 1.24 6.97 -6.34
C LYS A 67 0.67 7.64 -5.08
N ALA A 68 0.53 6.93 -3.97
CA ALA A 68 0.03 7.51 -2.71
C ALA A 68 1.00 8.55 -2.11
N VAL A 69 2.32 8.35 -2.27
CA VAL A 69 3.34 9.33 -1.90
C VAL A 69 3.28 10.56 -2.80
N LYS A 70 3.22 10.37 -4.13
CA LYS A 70 3.10 11.47 -5.11
C LYS A 70 1.84 12.32 -4.89
N ARG A 71 0.74 11.70 -4.46
CA ARG A 71 -0.52 12.39 -4.15
C ARG A 71 -0.56 13.00 -2.74
N GLY A 72 0.51 12.90 -1.95
CA GLY A 72 0.60 13.47 -0.61
C GLY A 72 -0.23 12.75 0.46
N VAL A 73 -0.76 11.55 0.16
CA VAL A 73 -1.53 10.76 1.13
C VAL A 73 -0.61 10.08 2.14
N LEU A 74 0.58 9.65 1.68
CA LEU A 74 1.62 9.06 2.52
C LEU A 74 2.87 9.93 2.48
N HIS A 75 3.51 10.13 3.63
CA HIS A 75 4.83 10.73 3.68
C HIS A 75 5.88 9.81 3.04
N ARG A 76 6.93 10.39 2.44
CA ARG A 76 8.02 9.66 1.76
C ARG A 76 8.65 8.56 2.62
N SER A 77 8.87 8.82 3.91
CA SER A 77 9.46 7.83 4.82
C SER A 77 8.51 6.67 5.09
N THR A 78 7.21 6.92 5.19
CA THR A 78 6.20 5.87 5.32
C THR A 78 6.14 5.00 4.07
N GLY A 79 6.22 5.60 2.88
CA GLY A 79 6.33 4.86 1.62
C GLY A 79 7.58 3.98 1.57
N ALA A 80 8.75 4.54 1.92
CA ALA A 80 10.01 3.81 1.96
C ALA A 80 9.99 2.62 2.94
N ARG A 81 9.52 2.83 4.18
CA ARG A 81 9.38 1.76 5.19
C ARG A 81 8.48 0.63 4.71
N ARG A 82 7.38 0.98 4.02
CA ARG A 82 6.43 0.01 3.47
C ARG A 82 7.06 -0.85 2.36
N LYS A 83 7.82 -0.26 1.45
CA LYS A 83 8.59 -0.99 0.42
C LYS A 83 9.66 -1.88 1.04
N ALA A 84 10.40 -1.36 2.02
CA ALA A 84 11.42 -2.13 2.73
C ALA A 84 10.85 -3.38 3.43
N LYS A 85 9.64 -3.27 4.02
CA LYS A 85 8.96 -4.41 4.66
C LYS A 85 8.58 -5.50 3.66
N LEU A 86 8.06 -5.12 2.48
CA LEU A 86 7.73 -6.07 1.41
C LEU A 86 8.99 -6.77 0.89
N ALA A 87 10.06 -6.01 0.63
CA ALA A 87 11.34 -6.57 0.20
C ALA A 87 11.94 -7.53 1.24
N LYS A 88 11.83 -7.22 2.53
CA LYS A 88 12.29 -8.10 3.61
C LYS A 88 11.51 -9.42 3.64
N ALA A 89 10.19 -9.38 3.41
CA ALA A 89 9.37 -10.58 3.37
C ALA A 89 9.78 -11.50 2.21
N TRP A 90 10.01 -10.96 1.01
CA TRP A 90 10.49 -11.74 -0.12
C TRP A 90 11.85 -12.40 0.15
N LYS A 91 12.82 -11.64 0.67
CA LYS A 91 14.19 -12.15 0.94
C LYS A 91 14.25 -13.31 1.93
N ILE A 92 13.28 -13.41 2.85
CA ILE A 92 13.20 -14.54 3.78
C ILE A 92 12.77 -15.81 3.05
N VAL A 93 11.87 -15.68 2.08
CA VAL A 93 11.27 -16.81 1.35
C VAL A 93 12.17 -17.28 0.21
N ASP A 94 12.84 -16.36 -0.47
CA ASP A 94 13.85 -16.66 -1.48
C ASP A 94 15.17 -15.95 -1.09
N PRO A 95 15.99 -16.57 -0.23
CA PRO A 95 17.31 -16.05 0.08
C PRO A 95 18.17 -16.20 -1.18
N VAL A 96 18.22 -15.12 -1.97
CA VAL A 96 19.16 -15.01 -3.09
C VAL A 96 20.55 -15.36 -2.58
N LYS A 97 21.13 -16.40 -3.18
CA LYS A 97 22.52 -16.85 -2.96
C LYS A 97 23.50 -15.69 -3.13
#